data_AF-A0A364NU96-F1
#
_entry.id   AF-A0A364NU96-F1
#
_cell.length_a   1.000
_cell.length_b   1.000
_cell.length_c   1.000
_cell.angle_alpha   90.00
_cell.angle_beta   90.00
_cell.angle_gamma   90.00
#
_symmetry.space_group_name_H-M   'P 1'
#
loop_
_entity.id
_entity.type
_entity.pdbx_description
1 polymer ?
#
loop_
_entity_poly.entity_id
_entity_poly.type
_entity_poly.pdbx_seq_one_letter_code
_entity_poly.pdbx_strand_id
1 'polypeptide(L)'
;MPTWDHDDCDPVIEAEHNRLYRMMNRLEPVILKGEEHSSVARAINMLQLRMSEHFQVEEELFITSDWNSRQIMIDDHRRLLNMLGELARLSPDDSKGRRTLFMTFLDELVRHDTDIDAPLFSLKH
;
A
#
# COMPACT_ATOMS: atom_id res chain seq x y z
N MET A 1 12.07 -2.11 6.36
CA MET A 1 10.76 -1.67 5.87
C MET A 1 10.95 -0.79 4.66
N PRO A 2 10.05 -0.89 3.67
CA PRO A 2 10.09 -0.04 2.49
C PRO A 2 9.96 1.44 2.84
N THR A 3 10.55 2.26 1.98
CA THR A 3 10.56 3.72 2.04
C THR A 3 10.45 4.24 0.61
N TRP A 4 9.84 5.41 0.47
CA TRP A 4 9.82 6.13 -0.81
C TRP A 4 11.20 6.75 -1.07
N ASP A 5 11.80 6.47 -2.23
CA ASP A 5 13.13 6.95 -2.64
C ASP A 5 13.11 7.40 -4.12
N HIS A 6 12.14 8.24 -4.47
CA HIS A 6 11.99 8.81 -5.81
C HIS A 6 11.94 10.35 -5.73
N ASP A 7 13.09 10.98 -5.99
CA ASP A 7 13.35 12.42 -5.83
C ASP A 7 12.70 13.31 -6.91
N ASP A 8 12.09 12.72 -7.94
CA ASP A 8 11.60 13.42 -9.13
C ASP A 8 10.09 13.30 -9.35
N CYS A 9 9.34 12.83 -8.34
CA CYS A 9 7.89 12.73 -8.41
C CYS A 9 7.19 14.00 -7.92
N ASP A 10 5.90 14.13 -8.26
CA ASP A 10 5.06 15.22 -7.75
C ASP A 10 5.13 15.30 -6.21
N PRO A 11 5.36 16.51 -5.61
CA PRO A 11 5.51 16.65 -4.16
C PRO A 11 4.29 16.18 -3.34
N VAL A 12 3.08 16.20 -3.93
CA VAL A 12 1.88 15.66 -3.29
C VAL A 12 1.97 14.14 -3.19
N ILE A 13 2.44 13.47 -4.24
CA ILE A 13 2.63 12.02 -4.29
C ILE A 13 3.73 11.60 -3.32
N GLU A 14 4.86 12.30 -3.33
CA GLU A 14 5.95 12.08 -2.39
C GLU A 14 5.46 12.21 -0.94
N ALA A 15 4.65 13.22 -0.64
CA ALA A 15 4.08 13.42 0.69
C ALA A 15 3.09 12.32 1.09
N GLU A 16 2.26 11.84 0.15
CA GLU A 16 1.33 10.73 0.39
C GLU A 16 2.06 9.42 0.70
N HIS A 17 3.06 9.04 -0.11
CA HIS A 17 3.88 7.84 0.13
C HIS A 17 4.64 7.93 1.45
N ASN A 18 5.26 9.08 1.75
CA ASN A 18 5.94 9.29 3.03
C ASN A 18 4.97 9.20 4.23
N ARG A 19 3.71 9.64 4.08
CA ARG A 19 2.68 9.46 5.11
C ARG A 19 2.30 7.98 5.25
N LEU A 20 2.11 7.28 4.13
CA LEU A 20 1.76 5.86 4.09
C LEU A 20 2.83 5.01 4.77
N TYR A 21 4.10 5.13 4.37
CA TYR A 21 5.20 4.35 4.93
C TYR A 21 5.42 4.60 6.42
N ARG A 22 5.29 5.85 6.88
CA ARG A 22 5.33 6.16 8.32
C ARG A 22 4.23 5.44 9.10
N MET A 23 3.02 5.34 8.53
CA MET A 23 1.93 4.60 9.16
C MET A 23 2.21 3.10 9.14
N MET A 24 2.59 2.54 8.00
CA MET A 24 2.91 1.12 7.85
C MET A 24 4.01 0.67 8.81
N ASN A 25 5.08 1.45 8.97
CA ASN A 25 6.16 1.16 9.91
C ASN A 25 5.69 1.09 11.37
N ARG A 26 4.62 1.82 11.73
CA ARG A 26 4.01 1.75 13.07
C ARG A 26 3.10 0.54 13.22
N LEU A 27 2.41 0.14 12.16
CA LEU A 27 1.45 -0.97 12.18
C LEU A 27 2.13 -2.34 12.04
N GLU A 28 3.23 -2.44 11.29
CA GLU A 28 3.99 -3.69 11.09
C GLU A 28 4.20 -4.47 12.39
N PRO A 29 4.81 -3.92 13.46
CA PRO A 29 5.06 -4.70 14.66
C PRO A 29 3.78 -5.20 15.31
N VAL A 30 2.68 -4.43 15.24
CA VAL A 30 1.36 -4.85 15.74
C VAL A 30 0.82 -6.01 14.91
N ILE A 31 0.90 -5.92 13.57
CA ILE A 31 0.42 -6.95 12.65
C ILE A 31 1.24 -8.23 12.80
N LEU A 32 2.57 -8.14 12.88
CA LEU A 32 3.45 -9.30 12.87
C LEU A 32 3.63 -9.95 14.23
N LYS A 33 3.64 -9.17 15.30
CA LYS A 33 4.02 -9.63 16.65
C LYS A 33 2.93 -9.44 17.68
N GLY A 34 1.81 -8.79 17.33
CA GLY A 34 0.71 -8.58 18.26
C GLY A 34 0.10 -9.91 18.73
N GLU A 35 -0.01 -10.06 20.05
CA GLU A 35 -0.65 -11.20 20.71
C GLU A 35 -2.16 -10.98 20.87
N GLU A 36 -2.57 -9.72 21.00
CA GLU A 36 -3.98 -9.30 21.09
C GLU A 36 -4.65 -9.31 19.71
N HIS A 37 -5.48 -10.32 19.44
CA HIS A 37 -6.21 -10.49 18.17
C HIS A 37 -6.99 -9.24 17.75
N SER A 38 -7.61 -8.55 18.73
CA SER A 38 -8.38 -7.33 18.49
C SER A 38 -7.51 -6.16 17.99
N SER A 39 -6.26 -6.09 18.46
CA SER A 39 -5.30 -5.06 18.08
C SER A 39 -4.71 -5.33 16.70
N VAL A 40 -4.43 -6.61 16.38
CA VAL A 40 -4.02 -7.04 15.04
C VAL A 40 -5.10 -6.71 14.01
N ALA A 41 -6.36 -7.09 14.27
CA ALA A 41 -7.47 -6.81 13.36
C ALA A 41 -7.68 -5.30 13.15
N ARG A 42 -7.57 -4.50 14.21
CA ARG A 42 -7.65 -3.04 14.11
C ARG A 42 -6.52 -2.46 13.28
N ALA A 43 -5.29 -2.93 13.46
CA ALA A 43 -4.14 -2.49 12.68
C ALA A 43 -4.30 -2.80 11.18
N ILE A 44 -4.76 -4.01 10.85
CA ILE A 44 -5.03 -4.39 9.44
C ILE A 44 -6.12 -3.50 8.84
N ASN A 45 -7.22 -3.26 9.57
CA ASN A 45 -8.30 -2.38 9.11
C ASN A 45 -7.81 -0.93 8.90
N MET A 46 -6.99 -0.40 9.80
CA MET A 46 -6.38 0.92 9.63
C MET A 46 -5.50 1.00 8.39
N LEU A 47 -4.74 -0.06 8.11
CA LEU A 47 -3.93 -0.15 6.90
C LEU A 47 -4.80 -0.17 5.63
N GLN A 48 -5.86 -0.98 5.61
CA GLN A 48 -6.80 -1.05 4.49
C GLN A 48 -7.44 0.31 4.18
N LEU A 49 -7.93 1.00 5.21
CA LEU A 49 -8.53 2.32 5.04
C LEU A 49 -7.52 3.30 4.44
N ARG A 50 -6.30 3.37 4.99
CA ARG A 50 -5.29 4.31 4.50
C ARG A 50 -4.84 4.01 3.07
N MET A 51 -4.67 2.72 2.72
CA MET A 51 -4.35 2.33 1.35
C MET A 51 -5.46 2.74 0.38
N SER A 52 -6.73 2.53 0.77
CA SER A 52 -7.86 2.94 -0.07
C SER A 52 -7.93 4.45 -0.27
N GLU A 53 -7.66 5.24 0.76
CA GLU A 53 -7.61 6.71 0.67
C GLU A 53 -6.45 7.17 -0.23
N HIS A 54 -5.27 6.56 -0.07
CA HIS A 54 -4.09 6.85 -0.87
C HIS A 54 -4.32 6.59 -2.36
N PHE A 55 -4.80 5.39 -2.69
CA PHE A 55 -5.13 5.02 -4.07
C PHE A 55 -6.22 5.90 -4.68
N GLN A 56 -7.21 6.32 -3.88
CA GLN A 56 -8.21 7.27 -4.37
C GLN A 56 -7.55 8.61 -4.76
N VAL A 57 -6.61 9.11 -3.96
CA VAL A 57 -5.88 10.35 -4.28
C VAL A 57 -5.10 10.21 -5.59
N GLU A 58 -4.40 9.09 -5.79
CA GLU A 58 -3.64 8.82 -7.02
C GLU A 58 -4.55 8.70 -8.24
N GLU A 59 -5.66 7.97 -8.13
CA GLU A 59 -6.64 7.82 -9.20
C GLU A 59 -7.32 9.14 -9.60
N GLU A 60 -7.49 10.06 -8.65
CA GLU A 60 -8.02 11.41 -8.87
C GLU A 60 -6.97 12.33 -9.51
N LEU A 61 -5.72 12.28 -9.03
CA LEU A 61 -4.61 13.09 -9.55
C LEU A 61 -4.25 12.68 -10.99
N PHE A 62 -4.34 11.39 -11.31
CA PHE A 62 -3.93 10.85 -12.60
C PHE A 62 -5.08 10.71 -13.61
N ILE A 63 -6.05 11.63 -13.57
CA ILE A 63 -7.22 11.62 -14.47
C ILE A 63 -6.87 11.98 -15.93
N THR A 64 -5.77 12.70 -16.16
CA THR A 64 -5.36 13.24 -17.47
C THR A 64 -4.47 12.30 -18.28
N SER A 65 -4.09 11.17 -17.71
CA SER A 65 -3.14 10.25 -18.32
C SER A 65 -3.80 9.35 -19.34
N ASP A 66 -2.99 8.69 -20.18
CA ASP A 66 -3.56 7.79 -21.17
C ASP A 66 -4.34 6.65 -20.49
N TRP A 67 -5.40 6.21 -21.17
CA TRP A 67 -6.36 5.28 -20.59
C TRP A 67 -5.73 3.95 -20.17
N ASN A 68 -4.73 3.44 -20.92
CA ASN A 68 -4.10 2.16 -20.62
C ASN A 68 -3.31 2.24 -19.32
N SER A 69 -2.46 3.25 -19.16
CA SER A 69 -1.66 3.46 -17.96
C SER A 69 -2.54 3.61 -16.72
N ARG A 70 -3.65 4.35 -16.84
CA ARG A 70 -4.64 4.49 -15.77
C ARG A 70 -5.30 3.16 -15.39
N GLN A 71 -5.67 2.31 -16.35
CA GLN A 71 -6.24 1.00 -16.03
C GLN A 71 -5.25 0.08 -15.33
N ILE A 72 -3.98 0.08 -15.76
CA ILE A 72 -2.92 -0.71 -15.11
C ILE A 72 -2.80 -0.34 -13.63
N MET A 73 -2.76 0.96 -13.32
CA MET A 73 -2.70 1.47 -11.95
C MET A 73 -3.92 1.04 -11.12
N ILE A 74 -5.15 1.26 -11.63
CA ILE A 74 -6.40 0.89 -10.93
C ILE A 74 -6.47 -0.62 -10.65
N ASP A 75 -6.08 -1.44 -11.62
CA ASP A 75 -6.10 -2.90 -11.43
C ASP A 75 -5.06 -3.35 -10.40
N ASP A 76 -3.92 -2.66 -10.31
CA ASP A 76 -2.92 -2.94 -9.28
C ASP A 76 -3.37 -2.49 -7.88
N HIS A 77 -4.01 -1.32 -7.76
CA HIS A 77 -4.63 -0.86 -6.52
C HIS A 77 -5.63 -1.91 -5.98
N ARG A 78 -6.51 -2.41 -6.85
CA ARG A 78 -7.47 -3.46 -6.50
C ARG A 78 -6.78 -4.73 -6.03
N ARG A 79 -5.68 -5.14 -6.68
CA ARG A 79 -4.90 -6.32 -6.30
C ARG A 79 -4.30 -6.14 -4.90
N LEU A 80 -3.68 -5.00 -4.62
CA LEU A 80 -3.10 -4.68 -3.30
C LEU A 80 -4.16 -4.62 -2.20
N LEU A 81 -5.31 -3.99 -2.45
CA LEU A 81 -6.44 -3.97 -1.51
C LEU A 81 -7.00 -5.38 -1.24
N ASN A 82 -7.06 -6.23 -2.27
CA ASN A 82 -7.49 -7.62 -2.12
C ASN A 82 -6.54 -8.42 -1.22
N MET A 83 -5.22 -8.24 -1.36
CA MET A 83 -4.23 -8.88 -0.48
C MET A 83 -4.42 -8.49 0.98
N LEU A 84 -4.72 -7.22 1.26
CA LEU A 84 -5.06 -6.79 2.62
C LEU A 84 -6.40 -7.36 3.09
N GLY A 85 -7.37 -7.53 2.18
CA GLY A 85 -8.61 -8.25 2.45
C GLY A 85 -8.39 -9.71 2.84
N GLU A 86 -7.46 -10.39 2.17
CA GLU A 86 -7.06 -11.75 2.52
C GLU A 86 -6.37 -11.80 3.89
N LEU A 87 -5.46 -10.86 4.14
CA LEU A 87 -4.81 -10.70 5.44
C LEU A 87 -5.82 -10.53 6.58
N ALA A 88 -6.87 -9.74 6.36
CA ALA A 88 -7.94 -9.50 7.34
C ALA A 88 -8.84 -10.73 7.59
N ARG A 89 -8.90 -11.67 6.64
CA ARG A 89 -9.72 -12.89 6.73
C ARG A 89 -9.00 -14.07 7.36
N LEU A 90 -7.69 -13.97 7.59
CA LEU A 90 -6.93 -15.03 8.24
C LEU A 90 -7.45 -15.32 9.64
N SER A 91 -7.33 -16.58 10.05
CA SER A 91 -7.55 -16.95 11.45
C SER A 91 -6.62 -16.13 12.34
N PRO A 92 -7.09 -15.61 13.49
CA PRO A 92 -6.24 -14.89 14.44
C PRO A 92 -4.99 -15.69 14.87
N ASP A 93 -5.14 -17.01 14.95
CA ASP A 93 -4.08 -17.95 15.35
C ASP A 93 -3.06 -18.22 14.22
N ASP A 94 -3.35 -17.84 12.97
CA ASP A 94 -2.47 -18.07 11.82
C ASP A 94 -1.38 -16.98 11.70
N SER A 95 -0.49 -16.96 12.70
CA SER A 95 0.64 -16.03 12.73
C SER A 95 1.60 -16.20 11.54
N LYS A 96 1.78 -17.43 11.05
CA LYS A 96 2.66 -17.74 9.90
C LYS A 96 2.06 -17.23 8.60
N GLY A 97 0.78 -17.53 8.35
CA GLY A 97 0.05 -17.01 7.19
C GLY A 97 0.01 -15.50 7.19
N ARG A 98 -0.26 -14.88 8.36
CA ARG A 98 -0.26 -13.42 8.52
C ARG A 98 1.08 -12.80 8.18
N ARG A 99 2.18 -13.36 8.69
CA ARG A 99 3.53 -12.91 8.34
C ARG A 99 3.80 -13.05 6.85
N THR A 100 3.43 -14.18 6.25
CA THR A 100 3.70 -14.47 4.83
C THR A 100 2.95 -13.49 3.94
N LEU A 101 1.63 -13.37 4.09
CA LEU A 101 0.80 -12.46 3.30
C LEU A 101 1.20 -11.00 3.49
N PHE A 102 1.51 -10.59 4.73
CA PHE A 102 1.93 -9.21 4.97
C PHE A 102 3.27 -8.89 4.29
N MET A 103 4.24 -9.79 4.33
CA MET A 103 5.52 -9.59 3.62
C MET A 103 5.33 -9.56 2.10
N THR A 104 4.52 -10.47 1.55
CA THR A 104 4.18 -10.44 0.12
C THR A 104 3.48 -9.14 -0.28
N PHE A 105 2.58 -8.62 0.57
CA PHE A 105 1.97 -7.30 0.35
C PHE A 105 3.01 -6.17 0.31
N LEU A 106 4.00 -6.18 1.21
CA LEU A 106 5.06 -5.18 1.19
C LEU A 106 5.89 -5.25 -0.09
N ASP A 107 6.23 -6.46 -0.55
CA ASP A 107 7.01 -6.65 -1.78
C ASP A 107 6.22 -6.17 -3.02
N GLU A 108 4.92 -6.45 -3.07
CA GLU A 108 4.05 -5.99 -4.16
C GLU A 108 3.79 -4.48 -4.11
N LEU A 109 3.74 -3.86 -2.93
CA LEU A 109 3.66 -2.41 -2.80
C LEU A 109 4.94 -1.75 -3.32
N VAL A 110 6.12 -2.26 -2.94
CA VAL A 110 7.39 -1.72 -3.47
C VAL A 110 7.45 -1.83 -4.99
N ARG A 111 6.98 -2.94 -5.54
CA ARG A 111 6.88 -3.15 -6.99
C ARG A 111 5.93 -2.13 -7.63
N HIS A 112 4.78 -1.87 -7.02
CA HIS A 112 3.81 -0.86 -7.46
C HIS A 112 4.45 0.53 -7.51
N ASP A 113 5.00 0.98 -6.39
CA ASP A 113 5.67 2.28 -6.27
C ASP A 113 6.77 2.46 -7.34
N THR A 114 7.58 1.42 -7.56
CA THR A 114 8.74 1.46 -8.47
C THR A 114 8.34 1.40 -9.95
N ASP A 115 7.45 0.47 -10.31
CA ASP A 115 7.17 0.13 -11.70
C ASP A 115 5.98 0.92 -12.26
N ILE A 116 5.11 1.45 -11.39
CA ILE A 116 3.86 2.11 -11.77
C ILE A 116 3.90 3.57 -11.31
N ASP A 117 3.94 3.84 -10.00
CA ASP A 117 3.76 5.23 -9.53
C ASP A 117 4.91 6.14 -9.90
N ALA A 118 6.16 5.74 -9.65
CA ALA A 118 7.30 6.59 -9.94
C ALA A 118 7.37 6.99 -11.44
N PRO A 119 7.19 6.08 -12.42
CA PRO A 119 7.08 6.46 -13.82
C PRO A 119 5.89 7.37 -14.13
N LEU A 120 4.72 7.11 -13.55
CA LEU A 120 3.51 7.86 -13.84
C LEU A 120 3.58 9.29 -13.27
N PHE A 121 4.05 9.44 -12.04
CA PHE A 121 4.08 10.72 -11.33
C PHE A 121 5.41 11.48 -11.45
N SER A 122 6.35 10.98 -12.27
CA SER A 122 7.60 11.67 -12.55
C SER A 122 7.36 13.05 -13.19
N LEU A 123 8.11 14.05 -12.75
CA LEU A 123 8.12 15.40 -13.32
C LEU A 123 9.02 15.51 -14.55
N LYS A 124 9.68 14.43 -15.00
CA LYS A 124 10.67 14.44 -16.09
C LYS A 124 10.08 14.25 -17.49
N HIS A 125 8.76 14.33 -17.66
CA HIS A 125 8.08 14.14 -18.95
C HIS A 125 8.05 15.40 -19.82
#